data_AF-A0A433VHS2-F1
#
_entry.id   AF-A0A433VHS2-F1
#
_cell.length_a   1.000
_cell.length_b   1.000
_cell.length_c   1.000
_cell.angle_alpha   90.00
_cell.angle_beta   90.00
_cell.angle_gamma   90.00
#
_symmetry.space_group_name_H-M   'P 1'
#
loop_
_entity.id
_entity.type
_entity.pdbx_description
1 polymer ?
#
loop_
_entity_poly.entity_id
_entity_poly.type
_entity_poly.pdbx_seq_one_letter_code
_entity_poly.pdbx_strand_id
1 'polypeptide(L)'
;MNIKIYNYTYFFNHLDGSLQNLSNEQRQQIVDKLVQHLQSFMPEEVYVPHRKDGHPDHEATYNLVAEAIAKSQLKVELQEYPIWMLWQNPLSSNLKHEDFTHVYRLPIANVNERKTKAIQNYRSQLPGIPKGLIGRFFLPHEIFFKN
;
A
#
# COMPACT_ATOMS: atom_id res chain seq x y z
N MET A 1 -17.43 12.27 17.27
CA MET A 1 -15.99 11.92 17.31
C MET A 1 -15.29 12.80 16.29
N ASN A 2 -14.44 13.73 16.73
CA ASN A 2 -13.72 14.64 15.81
C ASN A 2 -12.47 13.94 15.29
N ILE A 3 -12.53 13.39 14.08
CA ILE A 3 -11.35 12.89 13.38
C ILE A 3 -10.51 14.12 12.99
N LYS A 4 -9.35 14.31 13.63
CA LYS A 4 -8.37 15.28 13.15
C LYS A 4 -7.79 14.75 11.85
N ILE A 5 -8.13 15.39 10.74
CA ILE A 5 -7.53 15.09 9.44
C ILE A 5 -6.23 15.88 9.35
N TYR A 6 -5.10 15.17 9.32
CA TYR A 6 -3.80 15.76 9.03
C TYR A 6 -3.51 15.58 7.54
N ASN A 7 -3.47 16.68 6.79
CA ASN A 7 -3.02 16.66 5.39
C ASN A 7 -1.50 16.78 5.37
N TYR A 8 -0.82 15.63 5.44
CA TYR A 8 0.64 15.55 5.45
C TYR A 8 1.10 14.56 4.38
N THR A 9 2.00 15.00 3.51
CA THR A 9 2.66 14.14 2.51
C THR A 9 4.16 14.17 2.78
N TYR A 10 4.76 13.00 2.87
CA TYR A 10 6.20 12.82 3.05
C TYR A 10 6.76 11.93 1.96
N PHE A 11 7.88 12.37 1.35
CA PHE A 11 8.57 11.63 0.31
C PHE A 11 9.91 11.13 0.85
N PHE A 12 10.16 9.82 0.70
CA PHE A 12 11.44 9.21 1.07
C PHE A 12 12.54 9.42 0.01
N ASN A 13 12.20 9.95 -1.17
CA ASN A 13 13.13 10.37 -2.24
C ASN A 13 14.08 9.26 -2.73
N HIS A 14 13.57 8.03 -2.89
CA HIS A 14 14.29 6.95 -3.57
C HIS A 14 13.89 6.88 -5.06
N LEU A 15 14.79 6.32 -5.87
CA LEU A 15 14.54 6.10 -7.28
C LEU A 15 13.43 5.04 -7.46
N ASP A 16 12.53 5.29 -8.41
CA ASP A 16 11.48 4.35 -8.77
C ASP A 16 12.08 3.01 -9.27
N GLY A 17 11.55 1.90 -8.78
CA GLY A 17 12.03 0.54 -9.06
C GLY A 17 13.28 0.11 -8.30
N SER A 18 13.80 0.93 -7.37
CA SER A 18 15.07 0.63 -6.70
C SER A 18 14.92 0.06 -5.28
N LEU A 19 13.72 -0.03 -4.71
CA LEU A 19 13.56 -0.32 -3.28
C LEU A 19 13.97 -1.74 -2.88
N GLN A 20 13.95 -2.70 -3.81
CA GLN A 20 14.49 -4.05 -3.54
C GLN A 20 16.02 -4.10 -3.49
N ASN A 21 16.71 -3.11 -4.06
CA ASN A 21 18.17 -3.10 -4.22
C ASN A 21 18.86 -2.16 -3.22
N LEU A 22 18.19 -1.82 -2.12
CA LEU A 22 18.76 -0.95 -1.08
C LEU A 22 19.93 -1.65 -0.37
N SER A 23 20.98 -0.89 -0.06
CA SER A 23 21.99 -1.36 0.89
C SER A 23 21.38 -1.52 2.28
N ASN A 24 22.04 -2.29 3.15
CA ASN A 24 21.61 -2.45 4.54
C ASN A 24 21.51 -1.11 5.27
N GLU A 25 22.45 -0.20 5.02
CA GLU A 25 22.46 1.15 5.61
C GLU A 25 21.27 1.98 5.11
N GLN A 26 21.01 1.98 3.80
CA GLN A 26 19.86 2.71 3.23
C GLN A 26 18.55 2.17 3.77
N ARG A 27 18.42 0.85 3.82
CA ARG A 27 17.26 0.17 4.38
C ARG A 27 17.04 0.56 5.84
N GLN A 28 18.08 0.52 6.66
CA GLN A 28 18.00 0.91 8.07
C GLN A 28 17.59 2.38 8.23
N GLN A 29 18.14 3.29 7.42
CA GLN A 29 17.76 4.70 7.44
C GLN A 29 16.28 4.94 7.10
N ILE A 30 15.73 4.22 6.12
CA ILE A 30 14.30 4.31 5.78
C ILE A 30 13.45 3.79 6.95
N VAL A 31 13.81 2.64 7.51
CA VAL A 31 13.08 2.05 8.64
C VAL A 31 13.10 2.98 9.85
N ASP A 32 14.23 3.57 10.19
CA ASP A 32 14.34 4.49 11.33
C ASP A 32 13.46 5.74 11.14
N LYS A 33 13.43 6.30 9.93
CA LYS A 33 12.54 7.40 9.58
C LYS A 33 11.07 6.99 9.66
N LEU A 34 10.71 5.80 9.16
CA LEU A 34 9.34 5.27 9.28
C LEU A 34 8.94 5.10 10.75
N VAL A 35 9.82 4.57 11.60
CA VAL A 35 9.57 4.46 13.05
C VAL A 35 9.29 5.83 13.66
N GLN A 36 10.12 6.83 13.37
CA GLN A 36 9.90 8.21 13.85
C GLN A 36 8.55 8.77 13.38
N HIS A 37 8.18 8.54 12.12
CA HIS A 37 6.88 8.98 11.61
C HIS A 37 5.73 8.28 12.32
N LEU A 38 5.76 6.96 12.45
CA LEU A 38 4.73 6.19 13.13
C LEU A 38 4.55 6.66 14.58
N GLN A 39 5.65 6.89 15.30
CA GLN A 39 5.61 7.37 16.69
C GLN A 39 5.10 8.81 16.83
N SER A 40 5.26 9.64 15.80
CA SER A 40 4.85 11.06 15.86
C SER A 40 3.33 11.27 15.88
N PHE A 41 2.56 10.34 15.30
CA PHE A 41 1.09 10.44 15.27
C PHE A 41 0.36 9.16 15.73
N MET A 42 1.08 8.09 16.07
CA MET A 42 0.58 6.86 16.67
C MET A 42 -0.67 6.30 15.95
N PRO A 43 -0.57 5.88 14.68
CA PRO A 43 -1.73 5.38 13.95
C PRO A 43 -2.28 4.10 14.55
N GLU A 44 -3.60 3.94 14.49
CA GLU A 44 -4.26 2.66 14.77
C GLU A 44 -4.15 1.70 13.58
N GLU A 45 -4.14 2.23 12.35
CA GLU A 45 -4.09 1.45 11.11
C GLU A 45 -3.06 2.03 10.14
N VAL A 46 -2.36 1.14 9.42
CA VAL A 46 -1.44 1.50 8.32
C VAL A 46 -1.79 0.67 7.10
N TYR A 47 -1.89 1.32 5.93
CA TYR A 47 -2.27 0.70 4.68
C TYR A 47 -1.08 0.63 3.73
N VAL A 48 -0.77 -0.55 3.20
CA VAL A 48 0.39 -0.80 2.30
C VAL A 48 0.02 -1.69 1.11
N PRO A 49 0.81 -1.68 0.02
CA PRO A 49 0.65 -2.68 -1.04
C PRO A 49 0.80 -4.10 -0.51
N HIS A 50 0.16 -5.05 -1.17
CA HIS A 50 0.22 -6.46 -0.77
C HIS A 50 1.65 -7.04 -0.84
N ARG A 51 2.01 -7.90 0.11
CA ARG A 51 3.35 -8.53 0.22
C ARG A 51 3.72 -9.45 -0.94
N LYS A 52 2.73 -9.85 -1.73
CA LYS A 52 2.86 -10.61 -2.99
C LYS A 52 2.24 -9.84 -4.16
N ASP A 53 2.38 -8.52 -4.19
CA ASP A 53 1.78 -7.71 -5.25
C ASP A 53 2.40 -7.98 -6.63
N GLY A 54 3.65 -8.45 -6.69
CA GLY A 54 4.39 -8.74 -7.92
C GLY A 54 5.16 -7.54 -8.47
N HIS A 55 4.95 -6.34 -7.92
CA HIS A 55 5.79 -5.17 -8.22
C HIS A 55 6.90 -5.05 -7.17
N PRO A 56 8.19 -4.99 -7.58
CA PRO A 56 9.32 -5.00 -6.66
C PRO A 56 9.23 -3.97 -5.53
N ASP A 57 8.93 -2.72 -5.88
CA ASP A 57 8.83 -1.63 -4.91
C ASP A 57 7.63 -1.74 -3.98
N HIS A 58 6.54 -2.39 -4.42
CA HIS A 58 5.36 -2.60 -3.58
C HIS A 58 5.68 -3.60 -2.47
N GLU A 59 6.34 -4.71 -2.81
CA GLU A 59 6.75 -5.73 -1.85
C GLU A 59 7.85 -5.21 -0.91
N ALA A 60 8.79 -4.42 -1.44
CA ALA A 60 9.80 -3.75 -0.61
C ALA A 60 9.16 -2.76 0.37
N THR A 61 8.15 -1.99 -0.08
CA THR A 61 7.38 -1.07 0.77
C THR A 61 6.69 -1.82 1.90
N TYR A 62 6.02 -2.94 1.61
CA TYR A 62 5.42 -3.80 2.64
C TYR A 62 6.46 -4.21 3.69
N ASN A 63 7.62 -4.72 3.26
CA ASN A 63 8.66 -5.20 4.17
C ASN A 63 9.25 -4.09 5.04
N LEU A 64 9.51 -2.91 4.46
CA LEU A 64 10.03 -1.74 5.18
C LEU A 64 9.05 -1.24 6.24
N VAL A 65 7.76 -1.17 5.91
CA VAL A 65 6.71 -0.70 6.83
C VAL A 65 6.44 -1.73 7.93
N ALA A 66 6.36 -3.02 7.60
CA ALA A 66 6.17 -4.09 8.58
C ALA A 66 7.31 -4.11 9.61
N GLU A 67 8.56 -3.94 9.17
CA GLU A 67 9.69 -3.82 10.10
C GLU A 67 9.60 -2.55 10.96
N ALA A 68 9.25 -1.41 10.36
CA ALA A 68 9.09 -0.17 11.11
C ALA A 68 8.00 -0.28 12.18
N ILE A 69 6.87 -0.92 11.88
CA ILE A 69 5.82 -1.19 12.87
C ILE A 69 6.37 -2.04 14.01
N ALA A 70 7.06 -3.16 13.70
CA ALA A 70 7.66 -4.02 14.72
C ALA A 70 8.67 -3.27 15.60
N LYS A 71 9.53 -2.42 15.02
CA LYS A 71 10.51 -1.59 15.75
C LYS A 71 9.88 -0.44 16.52
N SER A 72 8.73 0.08 16.07
CA SER A 72 8.06 1.20 16.73
C SER A 72 7.44 0.84 18.08
N GLN A 73 7.20 -0.46 18.33
CA GLN A 73 6.49 -1.01 19.49
C GLN A 73 5.05 -0.50 19.64
N LEU A 74 4.49 0.09 18.58
CA LEU A 74 3.09 0.49 18.52
C LEU A 74 2.19 -0.71 18.19
N LYS A 75 0.97 -0.68 18.71
CA LYS A 75 -0.08 -1.60 18.29
C LYS A 75 -0.78 -0.99 17.06
N VAL A 76 -0.42 -1.47 15.88
CA VAL A 76 -0.93 -0.99 14.59
C VAL A 76 -1.54 -2.16 13.83
N GLU A 77 -2.74 -1.99 13.28
CA GLU A 77 -3.29 -2.92 12.30
C GLU A 77 -2.69 -2.63 10.92
N LEU A 78 -1.94 -3.60 10.38
CA LEU A 78 -1.40 -3.51 9.02
C LEU A 78 -2.44 -4.04 8.02
N GLN A 79 -2.91 -3.17 7.14
CA GLN A 79 -3.88 -3.48 6.08
C GLN A 79 -3.17 -3.52 4.73
N GLU A 80 -3.32 -4.61 3.99
CA GLU A 80 -2.72 -4.75 2.67
C GLU A 80 -3.75 -4.49 1.57
N TYR A 81 -3.39 -3.73 0.53
CA TYR A 81 -4.22 -3.55 -0.68
C TYR A 81 -3.54 -4.13 -1.93
N PRO A 82 -4.28 -4.88 -2.76
CA PRO A 82 -3.74 -5.48 -3.97
C PRO A 82 -3.83 -4.51 -5.17
N ILE A 83 -2.69 -4.07 -5.70
CA ILE A 83 -2.63 -3.30 -6.95
C ILE A 83 -2.39 -4.25 -8.12
N TRP A 84 -1.22 -4.87 -8.18
CA TRP A 84 -0.81 -5.78 -9.25
C TRP A 84 -1.11 -7.24 -8.95
N MET A 85 -1.33 -7.61 -7.67
CA MET A 85 -1.57 -8.99 -7.25
C MET A 85 -2.60 -9.73 -8.12
N LEU A 86 -3.75 -9.09 -8.39
CA LEU A 86 -4.85 -9.69 -9.15
C LEU A 86 -4.70 -9.56 -10.68
N TRP A 87 -3.59 -8.99 -11.14
CA TRP A 87 -3.25 -8.83 -12.55
C TRP A 87 -1.99 -9.64 -12.94
N GLN A 88 -1.41 -10.39 -11.99
CA GLN A 88 -0.31 -11.30 -12.28
C GLN A 88 -0.77 -12.42 -13.22
N ASN A 89 0.16 -12.91 -14.05
CA ASN A 89 -0.11 -14.07 -14.89
C ASN A 89 -0.32 -15.31 -14.00
N PRO A 90 -1.50 -15.96 -14.04
CA PRO A 90 -1.81 -17.09 -13.17
C PRO A 90 -0.87 -18.29 -13.37
N LEU A 91 -0.25 -18.42 -14.55
CA LEU A 91 0.71 -19.48 -14.85
C LEU A 91 2.10 -19.25 -14.23
N SER A 92 2.41 -18.01 -13.83
CA SER A 92 3.71 -17.66 -13.24
C SER A 92 3.59 -17.03 -11.84
N SER A 93 2.38 -16.86 -11.33
CA SER A 93 2.15 -16.31 -10.00
C SER A 93 2.42 -17.36 -8.92
N ASN A 94 3.09 -16.97 -7.84
CA ASN A 94 3.28 -17.80 -6.64
C ASN A 94 2.13 -17.66 -5.63
N LEU A 95 0.95 -17.22 -6.09
CA LEU A 95 -0.24 -17.03 -5.27
C LEU A 95 -0.88 -18.38 -4.97
N LYS A 96 -1.20 -18.61 -3.71
CA LYS A 96 -1.84 -19.82 -3.20
C LYS A 96 -3.16 -19.47 -2.53
N HIS A 97 -4.02 -20.46 -2.33
CA HIS A 97 -5.30 -20.26 -1.64
C HIS A 97 -5.14 -19.62 -0.25
N GLU A 98 -4.07 -19.96 0.48
CA GLU A 98 -3.74 -19.37 1.78
C GLU A 98 -3.57 -17.84 1.74
N ASP A 99 -3.14 -17.28 0.61
CA ASP A 99 -2.97 -15.83 0.42
C ASP A 99 -4.29 -15.07 0.35
N PHE A 100 -5.43 -15.77 0.24
CA PHE A 100 -6.77 -15.18 0.16
C PHE A 100 -7.62 -15.42 1.42
N THR A 101 -7.04 -15.96 2.48
CA THR A 101 -7.78 -16.40 3.68
C THR A 101 -8.34 -15.26 4.53
N HIS A 102 -7.74 -14.08 4.47
CA HIS A 102 -8.12 -12.91 5.27
C HIS A 102 -8.50 -11.70 4.42
N VAL A 103 -9.12 -11.96 3.27
CA VAL A 103 -9.60 -10.91 2.37
C VAL A 103 -10.96 -10.39 2.82
N TYR A 104 -11.14 -9.07 2.79
CA TYR A 104 -12.43 -8.45 3.01
C TYR A 104 -12.69 -7.32 2.02
N ARG A 105 -13.98 -7.04 1.83
CA ARG A 105 -14.47 -6.00 0.93
C ARG A 105 -14.98 -4.84 1.76
N LEU A 106 -14.45 -3.64 1.51
CA LEU A 106 -14.91 -2.41 2.16
C LEU A 106 -15.82 -1.63 1.20
N PRO A 107 -17.12 -1.46 1.48
CA PRO A 107 -17.98 -0.59 0.70
C PRO A 107 -17.53 0.88 0.84
N ILE A 108 -17.32 1.56 -0.28
CA ILE A 108 -16.87 2.97 -0.33
C ILE A 108 -17.77 3.84 -1.21
N ALA A 109 -19.01 3.41 -1.46
CA ALA A 109 -19.94 4.12 -2.34
C ALA A 109 -20.14 5.59 -1.92
N ASN A 110 -20.15 5.88 -0.61
CA ASN A 110 -20.30 7.22 -0.05
C ASN A 110 -19.10 8.15 -0.32
N VAL A 111 -17.92 7.63 -0.66
CA VAL A 111 -16.70 8.41 -0.92
C VAL A 111 -16.11 8.15 -2.31
N ASN A 112 -16.78 7.34 -3.13
CA ASN A 112 -16.31 6.93 -4.46
C ASN A 112 -16.05 8.15 -5.38
N GLU A 113 -16.89 9.19 -5.32
CA GLU A 113 -16.68 10.40 -6.12
C GLU A 113 -15.36 11.10 -5.76
N ARG A 114 -15.01 11.16 -4.46
CA ARG A 114 -13.75 11.75 -4.00
C ARG A 114 -12.55 10.94 -4.51
N LYS A 115 -12.61 9.61 -4.42
CA LYS A 115 -11.59 8.71 -4.97
C LYS A 115 -11.43 8.89 -6.48
N THR A 116 -12.55 8.95 -7.20
CA THR A 116 -12.59 9.17 -8.65
C THR A 116 -11.88 10.45 -9.04
N LYS A 117 -12.20 11.58 -8.38
CA LYS A 117 -11.54 12.86 -8.60
C LYS A 117 -10.04 12.78 -8.30
N ALA A 118 -9.65 12.11 -7.22
CA ALA A 118 -8.23 11.94 -6.87
C ALA A 118 -7.46 11.20 -7.97
N ILE A 119 -7.96 10.04 -8.44
CA ILE A 119 -7.33 9.25 -9.50
C ILE A 119 -7.21 10.03 -10.81
N GLN A 120 -8.24 10.81 -11.17
CA GLN A 120 -8.25 11.60 -12.40
C GLN A 120 -7.17 12.71 -12.44
N ASN A 121 -6.55 13.06 -11.30
CA ASN A 121 -5.41 13.98 -11.29
C ASN A 121 -4.12 13.35 -11.83
N TYR A 122 -3.98 12.03 -11.85
CA TYR A 122 -2.79 11.32 -12.34
C TYR A 122 -2.79 11.18 -13.88
N ARG A 123 -3.03 12.29 -14.59
CA ARG A 123 -3.25 12.32 -16.05
C ARG A 123 -2.11 11.71 -16.86
N SER A 124 -0.87 11.83 -16.40
CA SER A 124 0.31 11.25 -17.07
C SER A 124 0.44 9.75 -16.83
N GLN A 125 -0.15 9.20 -15.77
CA GLN A 125 -0.05 7.78 -15.40
C GLN A 125 -1.16 6.94 -16.03
N LEU A 126 -2.39 7.48 -16.08
CA LEU A 126 -3.57 6.75 -16.57
C LEU A 126 -3.38 6.11 -17.96
N PRO A 127 -2.73 6.74 -18.95
CA PRO A 127 -2.49 6.11 -20.24
C PRO A 127 -1.58 4.87 -20.18
N GLY A 128 -0.72 4.76 -19.17
CA GLY A 128 0.25 3.67 -19.00
C GLY A 128 -0.27 2.44 -18.26
N ILE A 129 -1.49 2.50 -17.69
CA ILE A 129 -2.05 1.41 -16.89
C ILE A 129 -3.07 0.62 -17.74
N PRO A 130 -3.10 -0.73 -17.68
CA PRO A 130 -4.11 -1.52 -18.37
C PRO A 130 -5.54 -1.10 -18.03
N LYS A 131 -6.40 -0.90 -19.04
CA LYS A 131 -7.78 -0.42 -18.84
C LYS A 131 -8.60 -1.27 -17.86
N GLY A 132 -8.42 -2.60 -17.90
CA GLY A 132 -9.10 -3.52 -16.98
C GLY A 132 -8.66 -3.32 -15.53
N LEU A 133 -7.37 -3.02 -15.30
CA LEU A 133 -6.85 -2.67 -13.98
C LEU A 133 -7.39 -1.31 -13.51
N ILE A 134 -7.38 -0.30 -14.40
CA ILE A 134 -7.93 1.04 -14.10
C ILE A 134 -9.41 0.96 -13.68
N GLY A 135 -10.22 0.16 -14.39
CA GLY A 135 -11.65 0.03 -14.11
C GLY A 135 -11.93 -0.40 -12.66
N ARG A 136 -11.05 -1.21 -12.08
CA ARG A 136 -11.15 -1.65 -10.69
C ARG A 136 -11.07 -0.49 -9.70
N PHE A 137 -10.28 0.54 -9.99
CA PHE A 137 -10.14 1.69 -9.09
C PHE A 137 -11.41 2.54 -8.98
N PHE A 138 -12.37 2.37 -9.89
CA PHE A 138 -13.65 3.10 -9.86
C PHE A 138 -14.81 2.30 -9.25
N LEU A 139 -14.57 1.08 -8.78
CA LEU A 139 -15.60 0.26 -8.13
C LEU A 139 -16.10 0.91 -6.82
N PRO A 140 -17.37 0.66 -6.42
CA PRO A 140 -17.94 1.23 -5.18
C PRO A 140 -17.44 0.51 -3.90
N HIS A 141 -16.31 -0.19 -3.99
CA HIS A 141 -15.69 -0.93 -2.90
C HIS A 141 -14.18 -1.06 -3.10
N GLU A 142 -13.47 -1.28 -2.00
CA GLU A 142 -12.08 -1.72 -1.98
C GLU A 142 -11.97 -3.17 -1.53
N ILE A 143 -10.80 -3.76 -1.77
CA ILE A 143 -10.41 -5.06 -1.25
C ILE A 143 -9.17 -4.86 -0.41
N PHE A 144 -9.18 -5.40 0.80
CA PHE A 144 -8.04 -5.39 1.71
C PHE A 144 -7.79 -6.79 2.26
N PHE A 145 -6.57 -7.02 2.73
CA PHE A 145 -6.17 -8.23 3.45
C PHE A 145 -5.71 -7.86 4.85
N LYS A 146 -6.11 -8.66 5.84
CA LYS A 146 -5.59 -8.57 7.22
C LYS A 146 -4.58 -9.69 7.43
N ASN A 147 -3.41 -9.38 8.01
CA ASN A 147 -2.53 -10.39 8.58
C ASN A 147 -2.80 -10.54 10.08
#